data_AF-A0A665V205-F1
#
_entry.id   AF-A0A665V205-F1
#
_cell.length_a   1.000
_cell.length_b   1.000
_cell.length_c   1.000
_cell.angle_alpha   90.00
_cell.angle_beta   90.00
_cell.angle_gamma   90.00
#
_symmetry.space_group_name_H-M   'P 1'
#
loop_
_entity.id
_entity.type
_entity.pdbx_description
1 polymer ?
#
loop_
_entity_poly.entity_id
_entity_poly.type
_entity_poly.pdbx_seq_one_letter_code
_entity_poly.pdbx_strand_id
1 'polypeptide(L)'
;PATKSSRYRIGQLYMISKHSHEQSDRGEGVEVVQNEPYEDPAHGQGQFTEKRVYLNSKLPSWARAVVPKIFYVTEKAWNYYPYTITGEITKNLSSFLYPQCSFLPKFSIHIETKYEDNKGCNDNIFDTELKEQEREVCYIDIAYDEIPERYYKESEDLRYFKSEKTSRGILQEGWRDTQDPIMCSYKLVTVKFEVWGLQTRVEQFVHKVVRDVLLLGHRQAFAWVDEWIDMTMDEVREFERTIQETPLSSCALTGPASAPSTPMCTDAPESLSIPKDRPRKKSAPETLSLPDPLPSVAPEGSTLSPLPVSNHLQSSAPPSSNADPADMDEQ
;
A
#
# COMPACT_ATOMS: atom_id res chain seq x y z
N PRO A 1 8.18 -24.62 23.07
CA PRO A 1 7.54 -24.80 21.74
C PRO A 1 7.31 -23.43 21.08
N ALA A 2 7.38 -23.35 19.75
CA ALA A 2 6.96 -22.14 19.04
C ALA A 2 5.44 -21.96 19.14
N THR A 3 4.95 -20.72 19.20
CA THR A 3 3.50 -20.40 19.16
C THR A 3 2.93 -20.66 17.75
N LYS A 4 1.60 -20.70 17.61
CA LYS A 4 0.95 -20.91 16.30
C LYS A 4 1.25 -19.71 15.38
N SER A 5 1.11 -18.50 15.93
CA SER A 5 1.64 -17.23 15.40
C SER A 5 3.11 -17.32 14.93
N SER A 6 4.01 -17.91 15.72
CA SER A 6 5.43 -18.00 15.35
C SER A 6 5.70 -18.79 14.06
N ARG A 7 4.87 -19.77 13.68
CA ARG A 7 4.97 -20.41 12.34
C ARG A 7 4.31 -19.57 11.25
N TYR A 8 3.23 -18.85 11.57
CA TYR A 8 2.59 -17.93 10.62
C TYR A 8 3.54 -16.83 10.14
N ARG A 9 4.46 -16.35 10.99
CA ARG A 9 5.52 -15.38 10.60
C ARG A 9 6.29 -15.80 9.34
N ILE A 10 6.64 -17.08 9.23
CA ILE A 10 7.41 -17.63 8.10
C ILE A 10 6.55 -17.70 6.84
N GLY A 11 5.35 -18.29 6.96
CA GLY A 11 4.39 -18.35 5.85
C GLY A 11 3.93 -16.99 5.34
N GLN A 12 3.88 -15.98 6.20
CA GLN A 12 3.60 -14.60 5.82
C GLN A 12 4.69 -13.99 4.94
N LEU A 13 5.96 -14.10 5.33
CA LEU A 13 7.08 -13.58 4.53
C LEU A 13 7.18 -14.29 3.18
N TYR A 14 7.09 -15.63 3.21
CA TYR A 14 7.07 -16.45 1.99
C TYR A 14 5.93 -16.04 1.05
N MET A 15 4.70 -15.94 1.57
CA MET A 15 3.53 -15.55 0.79
C MET A 15 3.68 -14.14 0.22
N ILE A 16 4.13 -13.17 1.01
CA ILE A 16 4.32 -11.78 0.53
C ILE A 16 5.28 -11.75 -0.66
N SER A 17 6.43 -12.43 -0.57
CA SER A 17 7.37 -12.48 -1.70
C SER A 17 6.81 -13.23 -2.91
N LYS A 18 6.26 -14.44 -2.74
CA LYS A 18 5.73 -15.23 -3.86
C LYS A 18 4.54 -14.55 -4.53
N HIS A 19 3.59 -14.02 -3.77
CA HIS A 19 2.45 -13.26 -4.27
C HIS A 19 2.89 -11.98 -4.99
N SER A 20 3.85 -11.23 -4.43
CA SER A 20 4.39 -10.02 -5.06
C SER A 20 5.04 -10.33 -6.41
N HIS A 21 5.73 -11.47 -6.52
CA HIS A 21 6.32 -11.94 -7.78
C HIS A 21 5.23 -12.34 -8.79
N GLU A 22 4.28 -13.20 -8.40
CA GLU A 22 3.14 -13.61 -9.27
C GLU A 22 2.29 -12.42 -9.75
N GLN A 23 2.22 -11.33 -8.97
CA GLN A 23 1.43 -10.14 -9.28
C GLN A 23 2.17 -9.07 -10.08
N SER A 24 3.43 -9.28 -10.46
CA SER A 24 4.22 -8.30 -11.20
C SER A 24 4.40 -8.69 -12.67
N ASP A 25 4.00 -7.82 -13.61
CA ASP A 25 4.14 -8.00 -15.07
C ASP A 25 4.30 -6.62 -15.75
N ARG A 26 5.07 -6.55 -16.84
CA ARG A 26 5.20 -5.39 -17.76
C ARG A 26 5.42 -4.02 -17.10
N GLY A 27 6.10 -3.96 -15.95
CA GLY A 27 6.36 -2.72 -15.22
C GLY A 27 5.25 -2.30 -14.25
N GLU A 28 4.29 -3.19 -13.97
CA GLU A 28 3.41 -3.12 -12.81
C GLU A 28 3.83 -4.17 -11.78
N GLY A 29 3.54 -3.92 -10.49
CA GLY A 29 4.03 -4.76 -9.40
C GLY A 29 4.53 -3.96 -8.20
N VAL A 30 5.47 -4.54 -7.46
CA VAL A 30 6.07 -3.93 -6.26
C VAL A 30 7.59 -3.86 -6.42
N GLU A 31 8.13 -2.65 -6.38
CA GLU A 31 9.57 -2.37 -6.31
C GLU A 31 9.96 -2.22 -4.83
N VAL A 32 10.90 -3.03 -4.34
CA VAL A 32 11.47 -2.85 -3.00
C VAL A 32 12.56 -1.78 -3.08
N VAL A 33 12.39 -0.69 -2.33
CA VAL A 33 13.31 0.46 -2.28
C VAL A 33 14.29 0.33 -1.11
N GLN A 34 13.82 -0.18 0.03
CA GLN A 34 14.62 -0.38 1.24
C GLN A 34 14.08 -1.59 2.01
N ASN A 35 14.97 -2.38 2.62
CA ASN A 35 14.63 -3.56 3.42
C ASN A 35 15.77 -3.83 4.41
N GLU A 36 15.62 -3.38 5.66
CA GLU A 36 16.71 -3.36 6.64
C GLU A 36 16.23 -3.65 8.07
N PRO A 37 17.11 -4.11 8.98
CA PRO A 37 16.81 -4.17 10.40
C PRO A 37 16.51 -2.78 10.96
N TYR A 38 15.55 -2.70 11.88
CA TYR A 38 15.17 -1.46 12.57
C TYR A 38 15.00 -1.72 14.07
N GLU A 39 15.31 -0.75 14.92
CA GLU A 39 15.15 -0.85 16.37
C GLU A 39 14.32 0.33 16.89
N ASP A 40 13.24 0.01 17.61
CA ASP A 40 12.27 0.97 18.12
C ASP A 40 12.29 1.01 19.66
N PRO A 41 12.31 2.19 20.31
CA PRO A 41 12.40 2.28 21.78
C PRO A 41 11.24 1.64 22.56
N ALA A 42 10.07 1.43 21.94
CA ALA A 42 8.88 0.85 22.56
C ALA A 42 8.55 -0.57 22.06
N HIS A 43 8.95 -0.91 20.84
CA HIS A 43 8.66 -2.19 20.18
C HIS A 43 9.88 -3.10 19.98
N GLY A 44 11.09 -2.60 20.21
CA GLY A 44 12.34 -3.35 20.12
C GLY A 44 12.78 -3.63 18.67
N GLN A 45 13.42 -4.78 18.47
CA GLN A 45 13.96 -5.18 17.16
C GLN A 45 12.85 -5.56 16.17
N GLY A 46 12.97 -5.05 14.96
CA GLY A 46 12.08 -5.34 13.84
C GLY A 46 12.78 -5.19 12.48
N GLN A 47 11.97 -5.11 11.43
CA GLN A 47 12.42 -4.83 10.06
C GLN A 47 11.68 -3.60 9.52
N PHE A 48 12.40 -2.65 8.93
CA PHE A 48 11.82 -1.60 8.10
C PHE A 48 11.82 -2.02 6.63
N THR A 49 10.74 -1.74 5.90
CA THR A 49 10.72 -1.82 4.43
C THR A 49 10.04 -0.60 3.82
N GLU A 50 10.65 -0.03 2.77
CA GLU A 50 10.01 0.91 1.85
C GLU A 50 9.86 0.26 0.47
N LYS A 51 8.68 0.42 -0.14
CA LYS A 51 8.36 -0.13 -1.47
C LYS A 51 7.54 0.85 -2.30
N ARG A 52 7.62 0.76 -3.63
CA ARG A 52 6.73 1.46 -4.57
C ARG A 52 5.78 0.46 -5.21
N VAL A 53 4.48 0.69 -5.09
CA VAL A 53 3.44 -0.17 -5.66
C VAL A 53 2.84 0.51 -6.89
N TYR A 54 2.98 -0.13 -8.05
CA TYR A 54 2.52 0.36 -9.35
C TYR A 54 1.21 -0.33 -9.74
N LEU A 55 0.14 0.45 -9.97
CA LEU A 55 -1.25 -0.04 -10.00
C LEU A 55 -2.05 0.37 -11.25
N ASN A 56 -1.38 0.81 -12.32
CA ASN A 56 -2.01 1.59 -13.40
C ASN A 56 -3.13 0.84 -14.15
N SER A 57 -2.95 -0.45 -14.49
CA SER A 57 -3.97 -1.29 -15.11
C SER A 57 -4.98 -1.85 -14.10
N LYS A 58 -4.54 -2.06 -12.84
CA LYS A 58 -5.32 -2.62 -11.75
C LYS A 58 -6.38 -1.64 -11.20
N LEU A 59 -6.29 -0.35 -11.54
CA LEU A 59 -7.33 0.65 -11.24
C LEU A 59 -8.61 0.48 -12.09
N PRO A 60 -9.82 0.59 -11.50
CA PRO A 60 -11.07 0.60 -12.25
C PRO A 60 -11.16 1.85 -13.15
N SER A 61 -11.93 1.75 -14.24
CA SER A 61 -11.97 2.78 -15.29
C SER A 61 -12.35 4.19 -14.81
N TRP A 62 -13.14 4.31 -13.73
CA TRP A 62 -13.46 5.61 -13.13
C TRP A 62 -12.28 6.22 -12.35
N ALA A 63 -11.40 5.41 -11.76
CA ALA A 63 -10.21 5.89 -11.07
C ALA A 63 -9.12 6.27 -12.09
N ARG A 64 -8.96 5.48 -13.16
CA ARG A 64 -8.07 5.80 -14.30
C ARG A 64 -8.45 7.08 -15.06
N ALA A 65 -9.64 7.64 -14.81
CA ALA A 65 -10.07 8.94 -15.35
C ALA A 65 -9.64 10.15 -14.49
N VAL A 66 -9.19 9.93 -13.24
CA VAL A 66 -8.80 11.00 -12.29
C VAL A 66 -7.39 10.85 -11.72
N VAL A 67 -6.71 9.73 -11.96
CA VAL A 67 -5.33 9.45 -11.56
C VAL A 67 -4.41 9.52 -12.79
N PRO A 68 -3.18 10.06 -12.70
CA PRO A 68 -2.25 10.13 -13.83
C PRO A 68 -1.89 8.76 -14.44
N LYS A 69 -1.46 8.77 -15.70
CA LYS A 69 -1.03 7.57 -16.44
C LYS A 69 0.19 6.85 -15.86
N ILE A 70 0.96 7.54 -15.01
CA ILE A 70 2.08 6.98 -14.26
C ILE A 70 1.97 7.54 -12.83
N PHE A 71 1.73 6.64 -11.88
CA PHE A 71 1.81 6.94 -10.45
C PHE A 71 2.29 5.68 -9.71
N TYR A 72 2.71 5.87 -8.48
CA TYR A 72 2.90 4.77 -7.52
C TYR A 72 2.32 5.19 -6.16
N VAL A 73 2.15 4.20 -5.29
CA VAL A 73 1.92 4.40 -3.85
C VAL A 73 3.18 3.95 -3.12
N THR A 74 3.76 4.81 -2.29
CA THR A 74 4.84 4.40 -1.38
C THR A 74 4.26 3.65 -0.19
N GLU A 75 4.62 2.37 -0.05
CA GLU A 75 4.39 1.57 1.15
C GLU A 75 5.61 1.72 2.07
N LYS A 76 5.40 2.18 3.30
CA LYS A 76 6.39 2.09 4.39
C LYS A 76 5.84 1.19 5.47
N ALA A 77 6.64 0.23 5.93
CA ALA A 77 6.23 -0.73 6.94
C ALA A 77 7.33 -1.01 7.98
N TRP A 78 6.91 -1.18 9.23
CA TRP A 78 7.74 -1.54 10.38
C TRP A 78 7.19 -2.83 11.00
N ASN A 79 7.99 -3.90 10.99
CA ASN A 79 7.57 -5.23 11.41
C ASN A 79 8.30 -5.67 12.69
N TYR A 80 7.63 -5.46 13.83
CA TYR A 80 8.03 -5.85 15.18
C TYR A 80 7.28 -7.12 15.62
N TYR A 81 7.29 -8.17 14.78
CA TYR A 81 6.42 -9.35 14.94
C TYR A 81 6.37 -9.86 16.40
N PRO A 82 5.19 -9.91 17.06
CA PRO A 82 3.83 -10.00 16.51
C PRO A 82 3.06 -8.67 16.32
N TYR A 83 3.75 -7.52 16.25
CA TYR A 83 3.15 -6.25 15.87
C TYR A 83 3.68 -5.77 14.50
N THR A 84 2.86 -5.12 13.69
CA THR A 84 3.28 -4.57 12.39
C THR A 84 2.49 -3.30 12.09
N ILE A 85 3.18 -2.25 11.66
CA ILE A 85 2.58 -1.01 11.17
C ILE A 85 2.92 -0.85 9.68
N THR A 86 1.95 -0.47 8.86
CA THR A 86 2.13 -0.11 7.45
C THR A 86 1.41 1.20 7.17
N GLY A 87 2.11 2.23 6.70
CA GLY A 87 1.62 3.61 6.66
C GLY A 87 2.40 4.54 7.59
N GLU A 88 2.20 5.85 7.46
CA GLU A 88 3.06 6.85 8.10
C GLU A 88 2.71 7.11 9.59
N ILE A 89 3.70 6.91 10.46
CA ILE A 89 3.57 7.10 11.91
C ILE A 89 3.87 8.56 12.27
N THR A 90 2.85 9.42 12.30
CA THR A 90 2.94 10.78 12.88
C THR A 90 2.55 10.80 14.37
N LYS A 91 3.01 9.82 15.16
CA LYS A 91 2.85 9.80 16.62
C LYS A 91 3.80 10.83 17.25
N ASN A 92 3.34 12.08 17.34
CA ASN A 92 3.96 13.24 18.00
C ASN A 92 5.20 13.87 17.33
N LEU A 93 5.03 14.46 16.13
CA LEU A 93 5.75 15.71 15.82
C LEU A 93 4.96 16.59 14.84
N SER A 94 5.17 17.91 14.92
CA SER A 94 4.52 18.92 14.05
C SER A 94 5.18 18.98 12.66
N SER A 95 5.18 17.87 11.94
CA SER A 95 5.68 17.78 10.57
C SER A 95 4.74 16.94 9.71
N PHE A 96 3.99 17.61 8.83
CA PHE A 96 3.22 16.95 7.78
C PHE A 96 4.17 16.53 6.65
N LEU A 97 4.83 15.39 6.82
CA LEU A 97 5.02 14.50 5.68
C LEU A 97 3.71 13.71 5.47
N TYR A 98 3.54 13.22 4.26
CA TYR A 98 2.36 12.51 3.81
C TYR A 98 2.83 11.26 3.05
N PRO A 99 2.10 10.13 3.12
CA PRO A 99 2.37 8.99 2.26
C PRO A 99 2.13 9.41 0.80
N GLN A 100 3.22 9.65 0.08
CA GLN A 100 3.18 10.13 -1.29
C GLN A 100 2.67 9.03 -2.22
N CYS A 101 1.36 9.01 -2.45
CA CYS A 101 0.91 8.86 -3.84
C CYS A 101 1.51 10.03 -4.62
N SER A 102 2.27 9.74 -5.68
CA SER A 102 3.13 10.72 -6.38
C SER A 102 2.40 11.93 -7.02
N PHE A 103 1.07 11.98 -6.92
CA PHE A 103 0.21 13.05 -7.40
C PHE A 103 -0.87 13.52 -6.38
N LEU A 104 -1.10 12.77 -5.29
CA LEU A 104 -2.23 12.98 -4.38
C LEU A 104 -1.75 13.16 -2.92
N PRO A 105 -1.35 14.38 -2.51
CA PRO A 105 -0.76 14.66 -1.19
C PRO A 105 -1.77 14.61 -0.01
N LYS A 106 -2.97 14.07 -0.24
CA LYS A 106 -4.09 13.98 0.73
C LYS A 106 -4.72 12.58 0.75
N PHE A 107 -3.97 11.58 0.28
CA PHE A 107 -4.35 10.17 0.32
C PHE A 107 -3.45 9.41 1.28
N SER A 108 -4.02 8.67 2.24
CA SER A 108 -3.26 7.79 3.12
C SER A 108 -3.97 6.47 3.37
N ILE A 109 -3.20 5.39 3.41
CA ILE A 109 -3.60 4.11 4.01
C ILE A 109 -2.69 3.89 5.22
N HIS A 110 -3.29 3.57 6.36
CA HIS A 110 -2.61 3.14 7.59
C HIS A 110 -3.19 1.79 8.01
N ILE A 111 -2.33 0.82 8.32
CA ILE A 111 -2.70 -0.53 8.73
C ILE A 111 -1.88 -0.92 9.95
N GLU A 112 -2.54 -1.17 11.07
CA GLU A 112 -1.93 -1.81 12.24
C GLU A 112 -2.34 -3.29 12.25
N THR A 113 -1.37 -4.19 12.43
CA THR A 113 -1.60 -5.63 12.53
C THR A 113 -1.11 -6.17 13.86
N LYS A 114 -1.95 -6.95 14.54
CA LYS A 114 -1.62 -7.74 15.74
C LYS A 114 -2.07 -9.19 15.51
N TYR A 115 -1.34 -10.18 16.03
CA TYR A 115 -1.66 -11.60 15.87
C TYR A 115 -1.90 -12.28 17.23
N GLU A 116 -2.91 -13.14 17.32
CA GLU A 116 -3.19 -13.95 18.52
C GLU A 116 -3.53 -15.40 18.14
N ASP A 117 -3.19 -16.35 19.00
CA ASP A 117 -3.46 -17.80 18.82
C ASP A 117 -4.94 -18.16 19.14
N ASN A 118 -5.90 -17.38 18.61
CA ASN A 118 -7.35 -17.54 18.83
C ASN A 118 -8.18 -17.50 17.52
N LYS A 119 -9.52 -17.52 17.65
CA LYS A 119 -10.49 -17.61 16.54
C LYS A 119 -11.02 -16.25 16.03
N GLY A 120 -10.39 -15.12 16.38
CA GLY A 120 -10.91 -13.79 16.00
C GLY A 120 -11.96 -13.24 16.97
N CYS A 121 -11.76 -13.48 18.27
CA CYS A 121 -12.68 -13.18 19.37
C CYS A 121 -12.21 -12.07 20.33
N ASN A 122 -11.24 -11.24 19.93
CA ASN A 122 -10.76 -10.11 20.73
C ASN A 122 -11.12 -8.77 20.09
N ASP A 123 -12.30 -8.25 20.42
CA ASP A 123 -12.81 -6.96 19.94
C ASP A 123 -12.01 -5.74 20.43
N ASN A 124 -11.11 -5.93 21.40
CA ASN A 124 -10.38 -4.87 22.11
C ASN A 124 -8.86 -4.93 21.87
N ILE A 125 -8.39 -5.67 20.85
CA ILE A 125 -6.97 -5.86 20.57
C ILE A 125 -6.22 -4.57 20.17
N PHE A 126 -6.92 -3.57 19.62
CA PHE A 126 -6.36 -2.28 19.23
C PHE A 126 -6.70 -1.18 20.23
N ASP A 127 -5.71 -0.36 20.52
CA ASP A 127 -5.74 0.63 21.58
C ASP A 127 -6.79 1.72 21.37
N THR A 128 -7.28 2.26 22.50
CA THR A 128 -8.64 2.81 22.52
C THR A 128 -8.76 4.31 22.24
N GLU A 129 -7.68 4.95 21.80
CA GLU A 129 -7.64 6.37 21.41
C GLU A 129 -8.54 6.68 20.20
N LEU A 130 -8.79 5.68 19.33
CA LEU A 130 -9.72 5.77 18.20
C LEU A 130 -11.13 5.25 18.54
N LYS A 131 -11.62 5.47 19.77
CA LYS A 131 -12.97 5.03 20.21
C LYS A 131 -14.13 5.85 19.65
N GLU A 132 -13.88 7.09 19.25
CA GLU A 132 -14.90 8.02 18.75
C GLU A 132 -15.16 7.88 17.24
N GLN A 133 -14.45 6.98 16.56
CA GLN A 133 -14.65 6.66 15.14
C GLN A 133 -15.47 5.37 15.01
N GLU A 134 -16.44 5.39 14.10
CA GLU A 134 -17.21 4.20 13.73
C GLU A 134 -16.29 3.17 13.07
N ARG A 135 -16.40 1.90 13.50
CA ARG A 135 -15.54 0.79 13.03
C ARG A 135 -16.39 -0.34 12.48
N GLU A 136 -16.20 -0.68 11.21
CA GLU A 136 -16.79 -1.89 10.61
C GLU A 136 -15.88 -3.10 10.88
N VAL A 137 -16.44 -4.19 11.42
CA VAL A 137 -15.70 -5.45 11.63
C VAL A 137 -15.96 -6.38 10.44
N CYS A 138 -14.98 -6.47 9.55
CA CYS A 138 -15.06 -7.33 8.37
C CYS A 138 -14.29 -8.65 8.59
N TYR A 139 -15.00 -9.75 8.80
CA TYR A 139 -14.40 -11.08 8.81
C TYR A 139 -14.07 -11.54 7.38
N ILE A 140 -12.90 -12.15 7.20
CA ILE A 140 -12.43 -12.73 5.93
C ILE A 140 -12.47 -14.26 6.06
N ASP A 141 -13.14 -14.94 5.12
CA ASP A 141 -13.13 -16.41 5.04
C ASP A 141 -12.28 -16.90 3.87
N ILE A 142 -11.09 -17.42 4.18
CA ILE A 142 -10.12 -17.88 3.19
C ILE A 142 -10.59 -19.07 2.33
N ALA A 143 -11.66 -19.76 2.71
CA ALA A 143 -12.24 -20.86 1.92
C ALA A 143 -13.51 -20.42 1.19
N TYR A 144 -14.39 -19.67 1.84
CA TYR A 144 -15.77 -19.41 1.35
C TYR A 144 -16.06 -17.99 0.85
N ASP A 145 -15.21 -16.99 1.12
CA ASP A 145 -15.38 -15.70 0.46
C ASP A 145 -15.07 -15.79 -1.04
N GLU A 146 -15.84 -15.07 -1.85
CA GLU A 146 -15.62 -14.95 -3.29
C GLU A 146 -14.32 -14.19 -3.59
N ILE A 147 -13.51 -14.75 -4.49
CA ILE A 147 -12.39 -14.06 -5.15
C ILE A 147 -12.74 -13.80 -6.62
N PRO A 148 -12.27 -12.70 -7.23
CA PRO A 148 -12.49 -12.46 -8.66
C PRO A 148 -11.93 -13.59 -9.52
N GLU A 149 -12.73 -14.13 -10.45
CA GLU A 149 -12.42 -15.29 -11.31
C GLU A 149 -11.01 -15.30 -11.90
N ARG A 150 -10.51 -14.13 -12.33
CA ARG A 150 -9.15 -13.95 -12.87
C ARG A 150 -7.99 -14.27 -11.90
N TYR A 151 -8.28 -14.50 -10.63
CA TYR A 151 -7.34 -14.93 -9.58
C TYR A 151 -7.67 -16.32 -9.03
N TYR A 152 -8.73 -16.98 -9.50
CA TYR A 152 -9.04 -18.33 -9.08
C TYR A 152 -8.03 -19.32 -9.69
N LYS A 153 -7.46 -20.17 -8.83
CA LYS A 153 -6.69 -21.36 -9.21
C LYS A 153 -7.25 -22.54 -8.42
N GLU A 154 -7.53 -23.66 -9.09
CA GLU A 154 -8.04 -24.87 -8.44
C GLU A 154 -7.09 -25.39 -7.34
N SER A 155 -5.77 -25.29 -7.56
CA SER A 155 -4.73 -25.62 -6.58
C SER A 155 -4.70 -24.72 -5.34
N GLU A 156 -5.40 -23.58 -5.36
CA GLU A 156 -5.49 -22.61 -4.25
C GLU A 156 -6.91 -22.57 -3.66
N ASP A 157 -7.80 -23.46 -4.08
CA ASP A 157 -9.12 -23.59 -3.46
C ASP A 157 -9.09 -24.48 -2.22
N LEU A 158 -9.18 -23.86 -1.04
CA LEU A 158 -9.13 -24.55 0.26
C LEU A 158 -10.34 -25.49 0.51
N ARG A 159 -11.38 -25.41 -0.33
CA ARG A 159 -12.52 -26.35 -0.37
C ARG A 159 -12.18 -27.69 -1.03
N TYR A 160 -10.98 -27.82 -1.62
CA TYR A 160 -10.47 -29.05 -2.24
C TYR A 160 -9.00 -29.34 -1.89
N PHE A 161 -8.20 -28.31 -1.62
CA PHE A 161 -6.81 -28.44 -1.18
C PHE A 161 -6.69 -29.16 0.16
N LYS A 162 -5.72 -30.08 0.22
CA LYS A 162 -5.25 -30.71 1.45
C LYS A 162 -3.72 -30.77 1.42
N SER A 163 -3.10 -30.33 2.50
CA SER A 163 -1.65 -30.35 2.68
C SER A 163 -1.12 -31.77 2.89
N GLU A 164 -0.08 -32.14 2.16
CA GLU A 164 0.57 -33.44 2.29
C GLU A 164 1.39 -33.52 3.59
N LYS A 165 2.13 -32.46 3.94
CA LYS A 165 3.04 -32.46 5.10
C LYS A 165 2.32 -32.29 6.43
N THR A 166 1.19 -31.57 6.44
CA THR A 166 0.46 -31.24 7.67
C THR A 166 -0.89 -31.94 7.80
N SER A 167 -1.40 -32.58 6.73
CA SER A 167 -2.75 -33.12 6.64
C SER A 167 -3.89 -32.12 6.92
N ARG A 168 -3.61 -30.81 6.95
CA ARG A 168 -4.62 -29.75 7.08
C ARG A 168 -5.40 -29.57 5.78
N GLY A 169 -6.65 -29.13 5.91
CA GLY A 169 -7.61 -29.21 4.82
C GLY A 169 -8.16 -30.65 4.66
N ILE A 170 -9.25 -30.86 3.97
CA ILE A 170 -10.06 -29.88 3.24
C ILE A 170 -10.85 -28.97 4.22
N LEU A 171 -10.93 -27.66 3.94
CA LEU A 171 -11.74 -26.74 4.73
C LEU A 171 -13.21 -26.84 4.33
N GLN A 172 -14.06 -27.18 5.30
CA GLN A 172 -15.52 -27.28 5.16
C GLN A 172 -16.21 -26.03 5.71
N GLU A 173 -17.52 -25.89 5.49
CA GLU A 173 -18.29 -24.79 6.06
C GLU A 173 -18.20 -24.84 7.60
N GLY A 174 -17.95 -23.68 8.23
CA GLY A 174 -17.66 -23.61 9.66
C GLY A 174 -16.25 -24.11 10.08
N TRP A 175 -15.30 -24.26 9.14
CA TRP A 175 -13.92 -24.71 9.44
C TRP A 175 -13.25 -23.95 10.60
N ARG A 176 -13.55 -22.65 10.77
CA ARG A 176 -13.03 -21.81 11.86
C ARG A 176 -13.24 -22.44 13.24
N ASP A 177 -14.27 -23.25 13.41
CA ASP A 177 -14.55 -23.91 14.69
C ASP A 177 -13.88 -25.28 14.86
N THR A 178 -13.57 -25.97 13.78
CA THR A 178 -13.08 -27.36 13.77
C THR A 178 -11.57 -27.51 13.55
N GLN A 179 -10.90 -26.51 12.96
CA GLN A 179 -9.46 -26.57 12.71
C GLN A 179 -8.62 -26.19 13.94
N ASP A 180 -7.59 -27.00 14.21
CA ASP A 180 -6.44 -26.63 15.04
C ASP A 180 -5.14 -27.14 14.37
N PRO A 181 -4.01 -26.41 14.42
CA PRO A 181 -3.82 -25.09 15.02
C PRO A 181 -4.47 -23.95 14.22
N ILE A 182 -5.19 -23.08 14.93
CA ILE A 182 -5.74 -21.82 14.42
C ILE A 182 -5.13 -20.59 15.13
N MET A 183 -5.09 -19.47 14.43
CA MET A 183 -4.68 -18.14 14.92
C MET A 183 -5.50 -17.08 14.16
N CYS A 184 -5.49 -15.84 14.64
CA CYS A 184 -6.11 -14.71 13.97
C CYS A 184 -5.11 -13.57 13.74
N SER A 185 -5.21 -12.96 12.55
CA SER A 185 -4.43 -11.79 12.11
C SER A 185 -5.38 -10.59 12.08
N TYR A 186 -5.43 -9.84 13.18
CA TYR A 186 -6.29 -8.67 13.30
C TYR A 186 -5.65 -7.49 12.58
N LYS A 187 -6.41 -6.79 11.73
CA LYS A 187 -5.93 -5.68 10.90
C LYS A 187 -6.84 -4.48 11.00
N LEU A 188 -6.41 -3.45 11.74
CA LEU A 188 -7.07 -2.15 11.79
C LEU A 188 -6.61 -1.34 10.58
N VAL A 189 -7.51 -1.14 9.62
CA VAL A 189 -7.25 -0.38 8.38
C VAL A 189 -7.93 0.98 8.51
N THR A 190 -7.16 2.05 8.29
CA THR A 190 -7.64 3.44 8.26
C THR A 190 -7.26 4.05 6.91
N VAL A 191 -8.25 4.40 6.09
CA VAL A 191 -8.03 5.14 4.84
C VAL A 191 -8.48 6.60 5.03
N LYS A 192 -7.76 7.55 4.42
CA LYS A 192 -8.20 8.95 4.31
C LYS A 192 -8.01 9.43 2.88
N PHE A 193 -9.01 10.12 2.33
CA PHE A 193 -8.92 10.76 1.02
C PHE A 193 -9.63 12.12 0.99
N GLU A 194 -8.92 13.19 1.37
CA GLU A 194 -9.51 14.53 1.55
C GLU A 194 -9.74 15.28 0.22
N VAL A 195 -10.46 14.67 -0.73
CA VAL A 195 -10.84 15.27 -2.02
C VAL A 195 -12.35 15.40 -2.13
N TRP A 196 -12.81 16.65 -2.23
CA TRP A 196 -14.23 16.99 -2.28
C TRP A 196 -14.96 16.27 -3.43
N GLY A 197 -16.14 15.72 -3.12
CA GLY A 197 -16.97 14.97 -4.07
C GLY A 197 -16.48 13.55 -4.41
N LEU A 198 -15.28 13.14 -3.98
CA LEU A 198 -14.72 11.81 -4.24
C LEU A 198 -14.37 11.00 -2.99
N GLN A 199 -14.13 11.66 -1.83
CA GLN A 199 -13.73 11.08 -0.55
C GLN A 199 -14.29 9.66 -0.28
N THR A 200 -15.57 9.56 0.08
CA THR A 200 -16.21 8.30 0.52
C THR A 200 -16.11 7.19 -0.55
N ARG A 201 -16.21 7.55 -1.83
CA ARG A 201 -16.13 6.60 -2.95
C ARG A 201 -14.73 5.99 -3.08
N VAL A 202 -13.69 6.77 -2.85
CA VAL A 202 -12.29 6.30 -2.91
C VAL A 202 -11.92 5.54 -1.64
N GLU A 203 -12.32 6.04 -0.46
CA GLU A 203 -12.10 5.34 0.82
C GLU A 203 -12.75 3.95 0.81
N GLN A 204 -14.04 3.84 0.47
CA GLN A 204 -14.73 2.55 0.35
C GLN A 204 -14.11 1.63 -0.71
N PHE A 205 -13.69 2.17 -1.86
CA PHE A 205 -13.00 1.39 -2.88
C PHE A 205 -11.66 0.84 -2.38
N VAL A 206 -10.86 1.64 -1.67
CA VAL A 206 -9.56 1.23 -1.14
C VAL A 206 -9.73 0.22 0.00
N HIS A 207 -10.72 0.39 0.89
CA HIS A 207 -11.07 -0.63 1.88
C HIS A 207 -11.43 -1.97 1.22
N LYS A 208 -12.20 -1.96 0.11
CA LYS A 208 -12.45 -3.19 -0.66
C LYS A 208 -11.18 -3.77 -1.27
N VAL A 209 -10.33 -2.97 -1.91
CA VAL A 209 -9.06 -3.46 -2.48
C VAL A 209 -8.16 -4.10 -1.40
N VAL A 210 -8.07 -3.49 -0.21
CA VAL A 210 -7.33 -4.07 0.91
C VAL A 210 -7.96 -5.39 1.37
N ARG A 211 -9.30 -5.48 1.48
CA ARG A 211 -9.99 -6.75 1.78
C ARG A 211 -9.69 -7.84 0.74
N ASP A 212 -9.82 -7.53 -0.54
CA ASP A 212 -9.66 -8.47 -1.64
C ASP A 212 -8.20 -8.99 -1.72
N VAL A 213 -7.20 -8.12 -1.51
CA VAL A 213 -5.77 -8.49 -1.43
C VAL A 213 -5.49 -9.35 -0.20
N LEU A 214 -6.04 -9.01 0.97
CA LEU A 214 -5.86 -9.79 2.19
C LEU A 214 -6.49 -11.18 2.06
N LEU A 215 -7.69 -11.29 1.50
CA LEU A 215 -8.36 -12.56 1.24
C LEU A 215 -7.49 -13.46 0.34
N LEU A 216 -7.03 -12.94 -0.81
CA LEU A 216 -6.22 -13.72 -1.75
C LEU A 216 -4.88 -14.14 -1.12
N GLY A 217 -4.17 -13.22 -0.48
CA GLY A 217 -2.90 -13.51 0.19
C GLY A 217 -3.03 -14.52 1.34
N HIS A 218 -4.05 -14.38 2.19
CA HIS A 218 -4.27 -15.34 3.28
C HIS A 218 -4.76 -16.72 2.77
N ARG A 219 -5.48 -16.79 1.64
CA ARG A 219 -5.83 -18.06 0.95
C ARG A 219 -4.58 -18.74 0.43
N GLN A 220 -3.73 -18.00 -0.28
CA GLN A 220 -2.45 -18.49 -0.81
C GLN A 220 -1.47 -18.92 0.29
N ALA A 221 -1.40 -18.20 1.41
CA ALA A 221 -0.60 -18.60 2.57
C ALA A 221 -0.98 -19.99 3.12
N PHE A 222 -2.24 -20.40 3.02
CA PHE A 222 -2.68 -21.75 3.40
C PHE A 222 -2.41 -22.76 2.28
N ALA A 223 -2.72 -22.43 1.02
CA ALA A 223 -2.51 -23.34 -0.12
C ALA A 223 -1.02 -23.69 -0.33
N TRP A 224 -0.13 -22.72 -0.15
CA TRP A 224 1.33 -22.91 -0.26
C TRP A 224 1.97 -23.47 1.01
N VAL A 225 1.19 -23.97 1.99
CA VAL A 225 1.72 -24.42 3.29
C VAL A 225 2.81 -25.48 3.15
N ASP A 226 2.68 -26.44 2.22
CA ASP A 226 3.70 -27.47 2.05
C ASP A 226 5.04 -26.93 1.51
N GLU A 227 5.05 -25.75 0.90
CA GLU A 227 6.27 -25.09 0.41
C GLU A 227 7.04 -24.42 1.56
N TRP A 228 6.36 -23.74 2.49
CA TRP A 228 7.00 -22.92 3.54
C TRP A 228 7.01 -23.52 4.94
N ILE A 229 6.19 -24.54 5.25
CA ILE A 229 5.94 -24.96 6.64
C ILE A 229 7.19 -25.42 7.40
N ASP A 230 8.17 -26.01 6.70
CA ASP A 230 9.41 -26.51 7.30
C ASP A 230 10.58 -25.53 7.20
N MET A 231 10.41 -24.39 6.51
CA MET A 231 11.46 -23.38 6.40
C MET A 231 11.81 -22.80 7.78
N THR A 232 13.09 -22.52 7.97
CA THR A 232 13.61 -21.64 9.02
C THR A 232 13.36 -20.17 8.68
N MET A 233 13.58 -19.28 9.65
CA MET A 233 13.58 -17.84 9.41
C MET A 233 14.65 -17.43 8.37
N ASP A 234 15.81 -18.08 8.37
CA ASP A 234 16.92 -17.71 7.48
C ASP A 234 16.67 -18.15 6.03
N GLU A 235 16.09 -19.34 5.83
CA GLU A 235 15.68 -19.83 4.50
C GLU A 235 14.60 -18.96 3.87
N VAL A 236 13.60 -18.50 4.64
CA VAL A 236 12.60 -17.58 4.10
C VAL A 236 13.19 -16.19 3.81
N ARG A 237 14.16 -15.70 4.60
CA ARG A 237 14.90 -14.46 4.26
C ARG A 237 15.73 -14.62 2.98
N GLU A 238 16.28 -15.79 2.71
CA GLU A 238 17.01 -16.07 1.45
C GLU A 238 16.06 -16.18 0.25
N PHE A 239 14.87 -16.75 0.45
CA PHE A 239 13.80 -16.73 -0.55
C PHE A 239 13.33 -15.30 -0.85
N GLU A 240 13.14 -14.45 0.17
CA GLU A 240 12.80 -13.03 -0.01
C GLU A 240 13.86 -12.31 -0.86
N ARG A 241 15.15 -12.51 -0.59
CA ARG A 241 16.27 -11.96 -1.39
C ARG A 241 16.23 -12.46 -2.84
N THR A 242 16.21 -13.78 -3.04
CA THR A 242 16.23 -14.42 -4.37
C THR A 242 15.09 -13.91 -5.26
N ILE A 243 13.89 -13.74 -4.69
CA ILE A 243 12.70 -13.23 -5.40
C ILE A 243 12.82 -11.73 -5.72
N GLN A 244 13.47 -10.94 -4.86
CA GLN A 244 13.71 -9.51 -5.08
C GLN A 244 14.81 -9.24 -6.14
N GLU A 245 15.82 -10.10 -6.20
CA GLU A 245 16.92 -10.00 -7.19
C GLU A 245 16.54 -10.52 -8.58
N THR A 246 15.52 -11.38 -8.68
CA THR A 246 15.03 -11.93 -9.96
C THR A 246 14.35 -10.82 -10.80
N PRO A 247 14.91 -10.41 -11.96
CA PRO A 247 14.38 -9.25 -12.69
C PRO A 247 13.00 -9.50 -13.30
N LEU A 248 12.14 -8.48 -13.27
CA LEU A 248 10.77 -8.47 -13.82
C LEU A 248 10.67 -8.81 -15.33
N SER A 249 11.79 -8.97 -16.04
CA SER A 249 11.88 -9.33 -17.45
C SER A 249 12.01 -10.83 -17.72
N SER A 250 12.21 -11.67 -16.69
CA SER A 250 12.44 -13.13 -16.86
C SER A 250 11.17 -13.94 -17.15
N CYS A 251 9.98 -13.38 -16.94
CA CYS A 251 8.68 -14.02 -17.19
C CYS A 251 8.31 -14.11 -18.68
N ALA A 252 9.25 -14.52 -19.54
CA ALA A 252 9.10 -14.58 -20.98
C ALA A 252 9.59 -15.92 -21.58
N LEU A 253 8.71 -16.54 -22.38
CA LEU A 253 8.98 -17.60 -23.37
C LEU A 253 9.24 -19.04 -22.88
N THR A 254 8.15 -19.78 -22.63
CA THR A 254 8.03 -21.21 -23.03
C THR A 254 6.66 -21.51 -23.67
N GLY A 255 6.32 -20.80 -24.75
CA GLY A 255 5.11 -21.07 -25.54
C GLY A 255 5.23 -20.57 -26.99
N PRO A 256 4.84 -21.35 -28.01
CA PRO A 256 4.94 -20.93 -29.41
C PRO A 256 3.88 -19.87 -29.76
N ALA A 257 4.30 -18.77 -30.39
CA ALA A 257 3.44 -17.63 -30.70
C ALA A 257 2.52 -17.91 -31.92
N SER A 258 1.20 -17.99 -31.72
CA SER A 258 0.20 -18.16 -32.79
C SER A 258 -1.21 -17.63 -32.46
N ALA A 259 -1.37 -16.29 -32.34
CA ALA A 259 -2.63 -15.53 -32.54
C ALA A 259 -3.87 -15.88 -31.66
N PRO A 260 -5.02 -15.15 -31.76
CA PRO A 260 -5.26 -13.83 -32.37
C PRO A 260 -5.63 -12.74 -31.33
N SER A 261 -5.90 -11.52 -31.80
CA SER A 261 -6.33 -10.38 -30.96
C SER A 261 -7.78 -10.51 -30.47
N THR A 262 -7.99 -10.66 -29.16
CA THR A 262 -9.34 -10.68 -28.55
C THR A 262 -9.89 -9.27 -28.32
N PRO A 263 -11.19 -8.99 -28.58
CA PRO A 263 -11.78 -7.66 -28.34
C PRO A 263 -11.86 -7.29 -26.85
N MET A 264 -11.75 -5.98 -26.56
CA MET A 264 -12.04 -5.44 -25.23
C MET A 264 -13.56 -5.39 -24.99
N CYS A 265 -14.13 -6.42 -24.35
CA CYS A 265 -15.47 -6.35 -23.78
C CYS A 265 -15.40 -5.69 -22.41
N THR A 266 -15.92 -4.46 -22.28
CA THR A 266 -15.91 -3.68 -21.02
C THR A 266 -17.30 -3.27 -20.60
N ASP A 267 -18.16 -4.24 -20.37
CA ASP A 267 -19.44 -4.00 -19.69
C ASP A 267 -19.25 -3.96 -18.17
N ALA A 268 -19.93 -3.01 -17.52
CA ALA A 268 -19.91 -2.85 -16.07
C ALA A 268 -21.14 -3.52 -15.45
N PRO A 269 -21.05 -4.11 -14.24
CA PRO A 269 -22.20 -4.72 -13.58
C PRO A 269 -23.29 -3.67 -13.26
N GLU A 270 -24.55 -4.01 -13.55
CA GLU A 270 -25.70 -3.09 -13.49
C GLU A 270 -26.08 -2.61 -12.07
N SER A 271 -25.45 -3.16 -11.02
CA SER A 271 -25.72 -2.89 -9.61
C SER A 271 -25.41 -1.46 -9.12
N LEU A 272 -24.95 -0.57 -10.02
CA LEU A 272 -24.64 0.84 -9.73
C LEU A 272 -25.46 1.83 -10.56
N SER A 273 -26.67 1.45 -10.97
CA SER A 273 -27.64 2.34 -11.62
C SER A 273 -28.20 3.38 -10.64
N ILE A 274 -27.70 4.62 -10.72
CA ILE A 274 -28.15 5.74 -9.87
C ILE A 274 -29.64 6.05 -10.13
N PRO A 275 -30.49 6.24 -9.10
CA PRO A 275 -31.88 6.62 -9.27
C PRO A 275 -32.04 7.92 -10.09
N LYS A 276 -32.68 7.79 -11.26
CA LYS A 276 -33.20 8.95 -12.00
C LYS A 276 -34.44 9.49 -11.29
N ASP A 277 -34.23 10.44 -10.37
CA ASP A 277 -34.86 11.77 -10.47
C ASP A 277 -34.53 12.68 -9.28
N ARG A 278 -33.99 13.87 -9.59
CA ARG A 278 -34.05 15.03 -8.68
C ARG A 278 -34.00 16.34 -9.48
N PRO A 279 -34.97 17.27 -9.31
CA PRO A 279 -35.01 18.49 -10.09
C PRO A 279 -33.83 19.43 -9.79
N ARG A 280 -33.20 19.90 -10.87
CA ARG A 280 -31.93 20.65 -10.88
C ARG A 280 -32.10 22.09 -10.40
N LYS A 281 -31.78 22.38 -9.12
CA LYS A 281 -31.58 23.76 -8.65
C LYS A 281 -30.23 24.29 -9.13
N LYS A 282 -30.22 25.49 -9.72
CA LYS A 282 -29.01 26.17 -10.21
C LYS A 282 -28.41 27.07 -9.11
N SER A 283 -27.18 26.79 -8.69
CA SER A 283 -26.30 27.74 -8.01
C SER A 283 -24.90 27.17 -7.84
N ALA A 284 -23.95 27.61 -8.66
CA ALA A 284 -22.52 27.40 -8.48
C ALA A 284 -21.80 28.67 -8.96
N PRO A 285 -20.84 29.22 -8.20
CA PRO A 285 -19.99 30.31 -8.66
C PRO A 285 -18.90 29.79 -9.61
N GLU A 286 -18.52 30.59 -10.60
CA GLU A 286 -17.39 30.29 -11.49
C GLU A 286 -16.08 30.80 -10.89
N THR A 287 -15.18 29.89 -10.49
CA THR A 287 -13.72 30.12 -10.44
C THR A 287 -12.99 28.78 -10.34
N LEU A 288 -12.11 28.49 -11.31
CA LEU A 288 -10.83 27.76 -11.19
C LEU A 288 -10.31 27.38 -12.59
N SER A 289 -9.98 28.39 -13.40
CA SER A 289 -9.14 28.25 -14.58
C SER A 289 -7.70 28.67 -14.24
N LEU A 290 -6.75 27.77 -14.45
CA LEU A 290 -5.31 28.09 -14.36
C LEU A 290 -4.87 28.80 -15.65
N PRO A 291 -3.93 29.76 -15.60
CA PRO A 291 -3.44 30.45 -16.79
C PRO A 291 -2.45 29.59 -17.58
N ASP A 292 -2.60 29.58 -18.91
CA ASP A 292 -1.64 28.95 -19.83
C ASP A 292 -0.31 29.74 -19.92
N PRO A 293 0.83 29.07 -20.19
CA PRO A 293 2.12 29.73 -20.35
C PRO A 293 2.22 30.51 -21.68
N LEU A 294 2.67 31.76 -21.61
CA LEU A 294 2.89 32.60 -22.80
C LEU A 294 4.10 32.13 -23.63
N PRO A 295 4.03 32.16 -24.98
CA PRO A 295 5.15 31.81 -25.85
C PRO A 295 6.22 32.90 -25.90
N SER A 296 7.47 32.50 -26.08
CA SER A 296 8.62 33.39 -26.24
C SER A 296 8.58 34.16 -27.57
N VAL A 297 8.86 35.46 -27.53
CA VAL A 297 9.10 36.31 -28.70
C VAL A 297 10.33 37.18 -28.43
N ALA A 298 11.32 37.14 -29.33
CA ALA A 298 12.55 37.92 -29.23
C ALA A 298 12.44 39.26 -30.00
N PRO A 299 13.04 40.35 -29.50
CA PRO A 299 13.15 41.62 -30.23
C PRO A 299 14.55 41.83 -30.84
N GLU A 300 14.60 42.38 -32.06
CA GLU A 300 15.79 43.00 -32.64
C GLU A 300 15.87 44.51 -32.26
N GLY A 301 16.98 45.20 -32.56
CA GLY A 301 17.19 46.62 -32.18
C GLY A 301 16.38 47.63 -33.04
N SER A 302 16.36 48.95 -32.73
CA SER A 302 17.07 49.76 -31.72
C SER A 302 16.24 51.05 -31.38
N THR A 303 16.65 52.24 -30.88
CA THR A 303 17.93 52.99 -30.88
C THR A 303 17.94 54.16 -29.83
N LEU A 304 19.12 54.79 -29.65
CA LEU A 304 19.45 56.20 -29.26
C LEU A 304 18.27 57.21 -29.14
N SER A 305 18.15 58.16 -28.17
CA SER A 305 19.03 58.80 -27.13
C SER A 305 18.17 59.71 -26.19
N PRO A 306 18.67 60.53 -25.22
CA PRO A 306 19.62 60.32 -24.10
C PRO A 306 19.11 60.84 -22.70
N LEU A 307 20.00 60.86 -21.69
CA LEU A 307 19.87 61.20 -20.23
C LEU A 307 19.43 62.65 -19.87
N PRO A 308 18.92 62.93 -18.63
CA PRO A 308 19.72 63.14 -17.38
C PRO A 308 19.19 62.33 -16.15
N VAL A 309 20.00 61.74 -15.25
CA VAL A 309 21.03 62.22 -14.28
C VAL A 309 20.49 62.83 -12.96
N SER A 310 20.56 62.05 -11.88
CA SER A 310 20.91 62.41 -10.47
C SER A 310 20.95 61.11 -9.64
N ASN A 311 22.10 60.57 -9.21
CA ASN A 311 22.94 60.95 -8.06
C ASN A 311 22.23 60.94 -6.68
N HIS A 312 22.52 59.92 -5.86
CA HIS A 312 23.28 60.12 -4.62
C HIS A 312 23.96 58.83 -4.10
N LEU A 313 25.11 58.99 -3.43
CA LEU A 313 25.82 57.96 -2.63
C LEU A 313 25.20 57.87 -1.21
N GLN A 314 25.51 56.95 -0.29
CA GLN A 314 26.71 56.13 0.04
C GLN A 314 26.26 54.74 0.58
N SER A 315 27.02 53.63 0.48
CA SER A 315 28.12 53.18 1.38
C SER A 315 27.78 53.25 2.88
N SER A 316 28.00 52.26 3.74
CA SER A 316 29.13 51.31 3.81
C SER A 316 28.80 49.99 4.58
N ALA A 317 29.78 49.08 4.67
CA ALA A 317 29.79 47.84 5.47
C ALA A 317 31.24 47.50 5.89
N PRO A 318 31.54 46.35 6.53
CA PRO A 318 31.09 45.81 7.82
C PRO A 318 32.24 45.90 8.87
N PRO A 319 32.23 45.12 9.97
CA PRO A 319 33.11 43.94 10.01
C PRO A 319 32.46 42.71 10.73
N SER A 320 33.28 41.79 11.26
CA SER A 320 32.95 40.35 11.41
C SER A 320 33.13 39.74 12.82
N SER A 321 32.63 38.48 12.93
CA SER A 321 33.21 37.34 13.68
C SER A 321 33.41 37.41 15.21
N ASN A 322 32.63 36.57 15.92
CA ASN A 322 33.04 35.56 16.92
C ASN A 322 31.91 34.49 16.94
N ALA A 323 32.07 33.18 17.14
CA ALA A 323 33.12 32.33 17.72
C ALA A 323 33.17 32.29 19.27
N ASP A 324 32.46 31.31 19.85
CA ASP A 324 32.52 30.92 21.28
C ASP A 324 32.86 29.42 21.41
N PRO A 325 33.55 28.96 22.48
CA PRO A 325 34.07 27.58 22.59
C PRO A 325 33.52 26.72 23.76
N ALA A 326 33.64 25.40 23.57
CA ALA A 326 34.04 24.35 24.52
C ALA A 326 33.28 24.05 25.84
N ASP A 327 33.18 22.74 26.15
CA ASP A 327 32.81 22.14 27.44
C ASP A 327 33.86 22.32 28.55
N MET A 328 33.40 22.26 29.81
CA MET A 328 34.06 21.80 31.07
C MET A 328 33.15 22.19 32.27
N ASP A 329 33.00 21.45 33.37
CA ASP A 329 33.43 20.08 33.75
C ASP A 329 32.58 19.57 34.95
N GLU A 330 32.83 18.32 35.40
CA GLU A 330 32.52 17.70 36.72
C GLU A 330 31.15 17.92 37.43
N GLN A 331 30.31 16.87 37.50
CA GLN A 331 30.08 16.08 38.74
C GLN A 331 29.30 14.77 38.52
#